data_AF-A0A0Q8F360-F1
#
_entry.id   AF-A0A0Q8F360-F1
#
_cell.length_a   1.000
_cell.length_b   1.000
_cell.length_c   1.000
_cell.angle_alpha   90.00
_cell.angle_beta   90.00
_cell.angle_gamma   90.00
#
_symmetry.space_group_name_H-M   'P 1'
#
loop_
_entity.id
_entity.type
_entity.pdbx_description
1 polymer ?
#
loop_
_entity_poly.entity_id
_entity_poly.type
_entity_poly.pdbx_seq_one_letter_code
_entity_poly.pdbx_strand_id
1 'polypeptide(L)' 'MPTYLTPSEANVLVDAIQASLPGMYATIAPSDRQEAFAAEANAILELVEPQHHMALFERLESIVLLTGGFERPLAANG' A
#
# COMPACT_ATOMS: atom_id res chain seq x y z
N MET A 1 8.53 9.72 -21.97
CA MET A 1 7.54 10.00 -20.92
C MET A 1 7.33 8.70 -20.18
N PRO A 2 7.57 8.60 -18.86
CA PRO A 2 7.10 7.45 -18.11
C PRO A 2 5.58 7.34 -18.30
N THR A 3 5.10 6.14 -18.61
CA THR A 3 3.65 5.89 -18.75
C THR A 3 3.14 5.62 -17.34
N TYR A 4 2.41 6.57 -16.77
CA TYR A 4 1.75 6.37 -15.48
C TYR A 4 0.59 5.40 -15.63
N LEU A 5 0.31 4.66 -14.56
CA LEU A 5 -0.90 3.87 -14.45
C LEU A 5 -2.12 4.77 -14.31
N THR A 6 -3.21 4.35 -14.93
CA THR A 6 -4.53 4.93 -14.65
C THR A 6 -4.95 4.65 -13.21
N PRO A 7 -5.85 5.45 -12.62
CA PRO A 7 -6.39 5.18 -11.29
C PRO A 7 -7.01 3.79 -11.17
N SER A 8 -7.63 3.25 -12.22
CA SER A 8 -8.19 1.90 -12.23
C SER A 8 -7.11 0.82 -12.15
N GLU A 9 -6.03 0.95 -12.91
CA GLU A 9 -4.90 0.00 -12.86
C GLU A 9 -4.19 0.04 -11.51
N ALA A 10 -3.96 1.24 -10.96
CA ALA A 10 -3.39 1.40 -9.63
C ALA A 10 -4.28 0.75 -8.55
N ASN A 11 -5.60 0.89 -8.69
CA ASN A 11 -6.55 0.24 -7.78
C ASN A 11 -6.48 -1.29 -7.85
N VAL A 12 -6.27 -1.88 -9.03
CA VAL A 12 -6.07 -3.33 -9.18
C VAL A 12 -4.79 -3.77 -8.43
N LEU A 13 -3.72 -2.98 -8.47
CA LEU A 13 -2.51 -3.30 -7.72
C LEU A 13 -2.74 -3.22 -6.20
N VAL A 14 -3.49 -2.22 -5.72
CA VAL A 14 -3.86 -2.13 -4.30
C VAL A 14 -4.69 -3.33 -3.86
N ASP A 15 -5.64 -3.79 -4.68
CA ASP A 15 -6.40 -5.02 -4.41
C ASP A 15 -5.49 -6.26 -4.34
N ALA A 16 -4.49 -6.33 -5.23
CA ALA A 16 -3.53 -7.43 -5.22
C ALA A 16 -2.67 -7.43 -3.94
N ILE A 17 -2.22 -6.27 -3.46
CA ILE A 17 -1.54 -6.16 -2.15
C ILE A 17 -2.47 -6.62 -1.04
N GLN A 18 -3.70 -6.13 -0.98
CA GLN A 18 -4.64 -6.50 0.08
C GLN A 18 -4.88 -8.02 0.10
N ALA A 19 -5.00 -8.66 -1.06
CA ALA A 19 -5.17 -10.09 -1.20
C ALA A 19 -3.90 -10.88 -0.79
N SER A 20 -2.71 -10.30 -0.90
CA SER A 20 -1.45 -10.93 -0.52
C SER A 20 -1.17 -10.88 0.99
N LEU A 21 -1.81 -9.96 1.74
CA LEU A 21 -1.59 -9.74 3.17
C LEU A 21 -1.62 -11.01 4.03
N PRO A 22 -2.61 -11.94 3.89
CA PRO A 22 -2.61 -13.16 4.70
C PRO A 22 -1.37 -14.03 4.46
N GLY A 23 -0.90 -14.11 3.21
CA GLY A 23 0.32 -14.83 2.86
C GLY A 23 1.57 -14.12 3.40
N MET A 24 1.64 -12.80 3.26
CA MET A 24 2.71 -11.97 3.83
C MET A 24 2.80 -12.12 5.36
N TYR A 25 1.67 -12.15 6.05
CA TYR A 25 1.62 -12.34 7.51
C TYR A 25 2.12 -13.71 7.96
N ALA A 26 2.03 -14.74 7.11
CA ALA A 26 2.56 -16.06 7.40
C ALA A 26 4.09 -16.15 7.25
N THR A 27 4.71 -15.26 6.47
CA THR A 27 6.12 -15.35 6.09
C THR A 27 7.00 -14.25 6.69
N ILE A 28 6.41 -13.09 7.01
CA ILE A 28 7.12 -11.91 7.53
C ILE A 28 6.87 -11.76 9.04
N ALA A 29 7.94 -11.49 9.79
CA ALA A 29 7.87 -11.23 11.23
C ALA A 29 6.98 -10.01 11.52
N PRO A 30 6.19 -10.00 12.61
CA PRO A 30 5.27 -8.90 12.91
C PRO A 30 5.88 -7.49 12.86
N SER A 31 7.12 -7.34 13.34
CA SER A 31 7.87 -6.07 13.32
C SER A 31 8.13 -5.51 11.92
N ASP A 32 8.21 -6.39 10.92
CA ASP A 32 8.69 -6.05 9.57
C ASP A 32 7.52 -5.92 8.57
N ARG A 33 6.33 -6.42 8.93
CA ARG A 33 5.13 -6.40 8.06
C ARG A 33 4.79 -5.00 7.62
N GLN A 34 4.84 -4.04 8.54
CA GLN A 34 4.50 -2.64 8.23
C GLN A 34 5.47 -2.03 7.24
N GLU A 35 6.76 -2.29 7.37
CA GLU A 35 7.77 -1.81 6.44
C GLU A 35 7.60 -2.45 5.06
N ALA A 36 7.36 -3.76 5.00
CA ALA A 36 7.10 -4.48 3.75
C ALA A 36 5.88 -3.93 3.02
N PHE A 37 4.77 -3.72 3.73
CA PHE A 37 3.56 -3.12 3.16
C PHE A 37 3.79 -1.68 2.70
N ALA A 38 4.49 -0.85 3.50
CA ALA A 38 4.80 0.53 3.14
C ALA A 38 5.68 0.61 1.88
N ALA A 39 6.63 -0.32 1.71
CA ALA A 39 7.45 -0.41 0.51
C ALA A 39 6.62 -0.75 -0.74
N GLU A 40 5.71 -1.73 -0.66
CA GLU A 40 4.81 -2.07 -1.77
C GLU A 40 3.83 -0.92 -2.09
N ALA A 41 3.28 -0.27 -1.06
CA ALA A 41 2.41 0.90 -1.19
C ALA A 41 3.11 2.07 -1.90
N ASN A 42 4.35 2.39 -1.51
CA ASN A 42 5.15 3.45 -2.14
C ASN A 42 5.47 3.13 -3.59
N ALA A 43 5.81 1.87 -3.90
CA ALA A 43 6.05 1.46 -5.28
C ALA A 43 4.82 1.68 -6.17
N ILE A 44 3.60 1.44 -5.67
CA ILE A 44 2.38 1.77 -6.43
C ILE A 44 2.26 3.29 -6.63
N LEU A 45 2.49 4.10 -5.59
CA LEU A 45 2.37 5.56 -5.70
C LEU A 45 3.35 6.14 -6.73
N GLU A 46 4.57 5.61 -6.84
CA GLU A 46 5.55 6.01 -7.86
C GLU A 46 5.10 5.72 -9.30
N LEU A 47 4.18 4.77 -9.49
CA LEU A 47 3.65 4.41 -10.81
C LEU A 47 2.44 5.27 -11.22
N VAL A 48 1.95 6.17 -10.37
CA VAL A 48 0.73 6.96 -10.61
C VAL A 48 1.05 8.45 -10.63
N GLU A 49 0.28 9.23 -11.39
CA GLU A 49 0.40 10.68 -11.38
C GLU A 49 0.13 11.28 -9.98
N PRO A 50 0.89 12.31 -9.56
CA PRO A 50 0.77 12.93 -8.23
C PRO A 50 -0.65 13.38 -7.85
N GLN A 51 -1.44 13.81 -8.83
CA GLN A 51 -2.83 14.26 -8.62
C GLN A 51 -3.76 13.15 -8.09
N HIS A 52 -3.38 11.87 -8.26
CA HIS A 52 -4.15 10.72 -7.79
C HIS A 52 -3.56 10.09 -6.52
N HIS A 53 -2.40 10.54 -6.05
CA HIS A 53 -1.72 9.97 -4.88
C HIS A 53 -2.60 10.00 -3.63
N MET A 54 -3.35 11.08 -3.41
CA MET A 54 -4.16 11.20 -2.19
C MET A 54 -5.27 10.16 -2.12
N ALA A 55 -6.01 9.95 -3.21
CA ALA A 55 -7.07 8.94 -3.24
C ALA A 55 -6.52 7.51 -3.06
N LEU A 56 -5.34 7.23 -3.62
CA LEU A 56 -4.64 5.95 -3.43
C LEU A 56 -4.12 5.77 -2.01
N PHE A 57 -3.55 6.83 -1.43
CA PHE A 57 -3.03 6.83 -0.07
C PHE A 57 -4.12 6.58 0.97
N GLU A 58 -5.27 7.26 0.86
CA GLU A 58 -6.44 7.03 1.74
C GLU A 58 -6.90 5.57 1.71
N ARG A 59 -6.89 4.94 0.53
CA ARG A 59 -7.25 3.54 0.38
C ARG A 59 -6.22 2.61 1.03
N LEU A 60 -4.93 2.88 0.85
CA LEU A 60 -3.85 2.13 1.46
C LEU A 60 -3.88 2.24 2.99
N GLU A 61 -4.18 3.42 3.54
CA GLU A 61 -4.41 3.60 4.99
C GLU A 61 -5.61 2.80 5.48
N SER A 62 -6.71 2.77 4.72
CA SER A 62 -7.88 1.97 5.08
C SER A 62 -7.54 0.48 5.20
N ILE A 63 -6.72 -0.05 4.29
CA ILE A 63 -6.23 -1.43 4.36
C ILE A 63 -5.45 -1.67 5.65
N VAL A 64 -4.56 -0.74 6.02
CA VAL A 64 -3.77 -0.83 7.27
C VAL A 64 -4.67 -0.87 8.50
N LEU A 65 -5.66 0.02 8.57
CA LEU A 65 -6.61 0.08 9.69
C LEU A 65 -7.48 -1.18 9.80
N LEU A 66 -7.90 -1.75 8.66
CA LEU A 66 -8.78 -2.92 8.63
C LEU A 66 -8.05 -4.23 8.91
N THR A 67 -6.76 -4.31 8.65
CA THR A 67 -6.01 -5.57 8.74
C THR A 67 -5.40 -5.84 10.11
N GLY A 68 -5.47 -4.90 11.06
CA GLY A 68 -5.21 -5.11 12.50
C GLY A 68 -3.81 -5.64 12.88
N GLY A 69 -2.97 -5.96 11.90
CA GLY A 69 -1.62 -6.51 12.04
C GLY A 69 -0.52 -5.48 11.78
N PHE A 70 -0.89 -4.20 11.60
CA PHE A 70 0.03 -3.08 11.48
C PHE A 70 -0.08 -2.20 12.71
N GLU A 71 1.05 -1.86 13.34
CA GLU A 71 1.06 -1.17 14.62
C GLU A 71 0.86 0.35 14.49
N ARG A 72 1.06 0.94 13.30
CA ARG A 72 0.91 2.40 13.06
C ARG A 72 0.33 2.73 11.67
N PRO A 73 -0.35 3.89 11.49
CA PRO A 73 -0.73 4.43 10.18
C PRO A 73 0.48 4.65 9.27
N LEU A 74 0.27 4.69 7.94
CA LEU A 74 1.33 4.94 6.95
C LEU A 74 2.05 6.27 7.16
N ALA A 75 1.37 7.25 7.77
CA ALA A 75 1.95 8.52 8.16
C ALA A 75 2.66 8.45 9.53
N ALA A 76 3.97 8.17 9.54
CA ALA A 76 4.79 8.41 10.74
C ALA A 76 6.27 8.78 10.47
N ASN A 77 6.65 9.18 9.25
CA ASN A 77 7.96 9.78 9.00
C ASN A 77 7.82 10.94 8.00
N GLY A 78 7.51 12.13 8.54
CA GLY A 78 7.76 13.42 7.90
C GLY A 78 8.92 14.11 8.60
#